data_AF-A0A1T5FQ19-F1
#
_entry.id   AF-A0A1T5FQ19-F1
#
_cell.length_a   1.000
_cell.length_b   1.000
_cell.length_c   1.000
_cell.angle_alpha   90.00
_cell.angle_beta   90.00
_cell.angle_gamma   90.00
#
_symmetry.space_group_name_H-M   'P 1'
#
loop_
_entity.id
_entity.type
_entity.pdbx_description
1 polymer ?
#
loop_
_entity_poly.entity_id
_entity_poly.type
_entity_poly.pdbx_seq_one_letter_code
_entity_poly.pdbx_strand_id
1 'polypeptide(L)'
;MKKLIILGIVLFSAKVSSQVIIGDAKGTAVSKTSVLLEFEVGKNKGLVLPYVRTKPTNPAPGTLILDATVPTAANVEYWDGTAWISLGSKKASDKGDVTAALAKQPLTSEDSTARAIIGASDSPADGVLVLESDTKALVLPTVDDVNKIPSPAPGMMVYVNKVGLERLAFYNGQTWSFLAPQ
;
A
#
# COMPACT_ATOMS: atom_id res chain seq x y z
N MET A 1 -16.96 -20.69 47.13
CA MET A 1 -15.60 -20.75 46.51
C MET A 1 -15.65 -20.91 44.98
N LYS A 2 -16.12 -22.04 44.40
CA LYS A 2 -16.19 -22.22 42.93
C LYS A 2 -16.92 -21.10 42.18
N LYS A 3 -18.07 -20.63 42.69
CA LYS A 3 -18.85 -19.54 42.08
C LYS A 3 -18.13 -18.17 42.09
N LEU A 4 -17.31 -17.92 43.12
CA LEU A 4 -16.52 -16.69 43.24
C LEU A 4 -15.32 -16.69 42.29
N ILE A 5 -14.71 -17.86 42.07
CA ILE A 5 -13.60 -18.03 41.10
C ILE A 5 -14.12 -17.80 39.67
N ILE A 6 -15.29 -18.35 39.32
CA ILE A 6 -15.91 -18.14 38.00
C ILE A 6 -16.23 -16.66 37.77
N LEU A 7 -16.79 -15.97 38.77
CA LEU A 7 -17.09 -14.53 38.67
C LEU A 7 -15.80 -13.69 38.47
N GLY A 8 -14.71 -14.06 39.13
CA GLY A 8 -13.41 -13.40 38.97
C GLY A 8 -12.80 -13.55 37.57
N ILE A 9 -12.96 -14.71 36.93
CA ILE A 9 -12.49 -14.95 35.55
C ILE A 9 -13.33 -14.16 34.53
N VAL A 10 -14.65 -14.08 34.74
CA VAL A 10 -15.55 -13.32 33.85
C VAL A 10 -15.27 -11.81 33.89
N LEU A 11 -14.82 -11.30 35.04
CA LEU A 11 -14.44 -9.88 35.20
C LEU A 11 -13.03 -9.56 34.66
N PHE A 12 -12.21 -10.58 34.35
CA PHE A 12 -10.86 -10.40 33.83
C PHE A 12 -10.88 -10.20 32.31
N SER A 13 -11.36 -9.03 31.84
CA SER A 13 -11.27 -8.67 30.43
C SER A 13 -9.90 -8.08 30.11
N ALA A 14 -9.01 -8.86 29.49
CA ALA A 14 -7.77 -8.34 28.94
C ALA A 14 -8.03 -7.63 27.60
N LYS A 15 -7.61 -6.37 27.47
CA LYS A 15 -7.57 -5.68 26.18
C LYS A 15 -6.29 -6.11 25.46
N VAL A 16 -6.42 -6.91 24.41
CA VAL A 16 -5.30 -7.23 23.51
C VAL A 16 -5.27 -6.21 22.38
N SER A 17 -4.11 -5.59 22.16
CA SER A 17 -3.88 -4.77 20.97
C SER A 17 -3.28 -5.66 19.89
N SER A 18 -3.89 -5.66 18.70
CA SER A 18 -3.35 -6.33 17.52
C SER A 18 -2.88 -5.27 16.52
N GLN A 19 -1.73 -5.52 15.92
CA GLN A 19 -1.18 -4.71 14.84
C GLN A 19 -0.85 -5.63 13.67
N VAL A 20 -1.14 -5.17 12.45
CA VAL A 20 -0.78 -5.90 11.24
C VAL A 20 0.64 -5.53 10.83
N ILE A 21 1.52 -6.54 10.84
CA ILE A 21 2.88 -6.44 10.33
C ILE A 21 3.03 -7.51 9.24
N ILE A 22 3.56 -7.10 8.08
CA ILE A 22 3.81 -8.02 6.97
C ILE A 22 5.32 -8.29 6.85
N GLY A 23 5.69 -9.56 6.86
CA GLY A 23 7.06 -10.03 6.64
C GLY A 23 7.83 -10.43 7.91
N ASP A 24 7.49 -9.85 9.07
CA ASP A 24 8.06 -10.25 10.37
C ASP A 24 7.12 -9.91 11.55
N ALA A 25 7.62 -10.06 12.77
CA ALA A 25 6.90 -9.71 14.01
C ALA A 25 7.35 -8.38 14.64
N LYS A 26 8.27 -7.64 14.00
CA LYS A 26 8.90 -6.44 14.56
C LYS A 26 8.42 -5.17 13.87
N GLY A 27 8.38 -5.15 12.55
CA GLY A 27 8.09 -3.97 11.75
C GLY A 27 9.22 -2.95 11.75
N THR A 28 8.91 -1.74 11.31
CA THR A 28 9.86 -0.63 11.15
C THR A 28 9.62 0.49 12.17
N ALA A 29 8.39 0.66 12.66
CA ALA A 29 8.05 1.76 13.54
C ALA A 29 8.50 1.51 14.99
N VAL A 30 9.23 2.49 15.56
CA VAL A 30 9.64 2.46 16.99
C VAL A 30 8.43 2.60 17.91
N SER A 31 7.49 3.50 17.55
CA SER A 31 6.20 3.67 18.21
C SER A 31 5.08 3.17 17.32
N LYS A 32 4.25 2.28 17.86
CA LYS A 32 3.19 1.58 17.13
C LYS A 32 1.78 2.12 17.43
N THR A 33 1.68 3.19 18.21
CA THR A 33 0.38 3.74 18.69
C THR A 33 -0.51 4.24 17.55
N SER A 34 0.09 4.79 16.49
CA SER A 34 -0.61 5.39 15.34
C SER A 34 -0.33 4.64 14.02
N VAL A 35 0.03 3.36 14.11
CA VAL A 35 0.37 2.53 12.95
C VAL A 35 -0.70 1.47 12.73
N LEU A 36 -1.32 1.51 11.56
CA LEU A 36 -2.38 0.59 11.15
C LEU A 36 -1.81 -0.69 10.52
N LEU A 37 -0.87 -0.48 9.60
CA LEU A 37 -0.18 -1.52 8.84
C LEU A 37 1.28 -1.09 8.67
N GLU A 38 2.21 -2.03 8.89
CA GLU A 38 3.64 -1.83 8.60
C GLU A 38 4.30 -3.10 8.10
N PHE A 39 5.58 -2.99 7.72
CA PHE A 39 6.33 -4.05 7.06
C PHE A 39 7.68 -4.29 7.74
N GLU A 40 8.24 -5.48 7.48
CA GLU A 40 9.59 -5.85 7.88
C GLU A 40 10.64 -4.83 7.40
N VAL A 41 11.63 -4.56 8.25
CA VAL A 41 12.70 -3.58 7.97
C VAL A 41 13.85 -4.22 7.17
N GLY A 42 14.44 -3.43 6.25
CA GLY A 42 15.76 -3.74 5.67
C GLY A 42 15.79 -4.88 4.66
N LYS A 43 14.67 -5.18 3.98
CA LYS A 43 14.62 -6.24 2.95
C LYS A 43 14.72 -5.79 1.51
N ASN A 44 14.78 -4.47 1.25
CA ASN A 44 14.72 -3.92 -0.11
C ASN A 44 13.51 -4.47 -0.90
N LYS A 45 12.36 -4.56 -0.23
CA LYS A 45 11.06 -4.91 -0.82
C LYS A 45 10.16 -3.69 -0.80
N GLY A 46 9.14 -3.70 -1.66
CA GLY A 46 8.13 -2.64 -1.72
C GLY A 46 6.72 -3.19 -1.80
N LEU A 47 5.75 -2.29 -1.67
CA LEU A 47 4.34 -2.58 -1.85
C LEU A 47 4.02 -2.48 -3.34
N VAL A 48 3.47 -3.53 -3.93
CA VAL A 48 3.08 -3.50 -5.35
C VAL A 48 1.61 -3.12 -5.46
N LEU A 49 1.34 -2.03 -6.18
CA LEU A 49 -0.01 -1.56 -6.46
C LEU A 49 -0.71 -2.48 -7.47
N PRO A 50 -2.06 -2.59 -7.40
CA PRO A 50 -2.82 -3.38 -8.35
C PRO A 50 -2.71 -2.79 -9.77
N TYR A 51 -2.61 -3.69 -10.75
CA TYR A 51 -2.53 -3.37 -12.17
C TYR A 51 -3.95 -3.20 -12.70
N VAL A 52 -4.33 -1.96 -13.01
CA VAL A 52 -5.71 -1.63 -13.36
C VAL A 52 -5.85 -1.41 -14.86
N ARG A 53 -6.51 -2.36 -15.54
CA ARG A 53 -6.81 -2.26 -16.99
C ARG A 53 -8.02 -1.38 -17.28
N THR A 54 -8.85 -1.11 -16.28
CA THR A 54 -10.02 -0.24 -16.36
C THR A 54 -10.18 0.48 -15.03
N LYS A 55 -10.11 1.81 -15.04
CA LYS A 55 -10.17 2.61 -13.81
C LYS A 55 -11.52 2.43 -13.10
N PRO A 56 -11.55 2.40 -11.76
CA PRO A 56 -12.80 2.43 -11.00
C PRO A 56 -13.64 3.66 -11.36
N THR A 57 -14.96 3.48 -11.43
CA THR A 57 -15.90 4.57 -11.75
C THR A 57 -16.08 5.54 -10.59
N ASN A 58 -16.06 5.03 -9.35
CA ASN A 58 -16.26 5.80 -8.12
C ASN A 58 -15.16 5.51 -7.08
N PRO A 59 -13.89 5.82 -7.36
CA PRO A 59 -12.81 5.61 -6.40
C PRO A 59 -12.97 6.49 -5.16
N ALA A 60 -12.59 5.97 -4.00
CA ALA A 60 -12.50 6.75 -2.78
C ALA A 60 -11.28 7.70 -2.84
N PRO A 61 -11.35 8.92 -2.26
CA PRO A 61 -10.17 9.78 -2.12
C PRO A 61 -8.99 9.01 -1.48
N GLY A 62 -7.80 9.14 -2.07
CA GLY A 62 -6.61 8.41 -1.63
C GLY A 62 -6.42 7.02 -2.27
N THR A 63 -7.33 6.55 -3.14
CA THR A 63 -7.11 5.32 -3.91
C THR A 63 -5.83 5.44 -4.75
N LEU A 64 -4.96 4.42 -4.67
CA LEU A 64 -3.71 4.31 -5.43
C LEU A 64 -3.77 3.11 -6.39
N ILE A 65 -3.36 3.32 -7.64
CA ILE A 65 -3.32 2.28 -8.66
C ILE A 65 -2.04 2.35 -9.50
N LEU A 66 -1.68 1.24 -10.13
CA LEU A 66 -0.89 1.28 -11.36
C LEU A 66 -1.87 1.29 -12.54
N ASP A 67 -2.00 2.43 -13.20
CA ASP A 67 -2.80 2.57 -14.42
C ASP A 67 -2.13 1.79 -15.55
N ALA A 68 -2.80 0.72 -15.98
CA ALA A 68 -2.37 -0.19 -17.03
C ALA A 68 -3.38 -0.19 -18.21
N THR A 69 -4.21 0.85 -18.32
CA THR A 69 -5.17 1.03 -19.44
C THR A 69 -4.45 1.10 -20.79
N VAL A 70 -3.29 1.74 -20.83
CA VAL A 70 -2.36 1.73 -21.96
C VAL A 70 -1.03 1.12 -21.48
N PRO A 71 -0.75 -0.16 -21.78
CA PRO A 71 0.38 -0.90 -21.20
C PRO A 71 1.76 -0.25 -21.42
N THR A 72 1.96 0.43 -22.55
CA THR A 72 3.21 1.13 -22.91
C THR A 72 3.28 2.57 -22.37
N ALA A 73 2.24 3.01 -21.64
CA ALA A 73 2.17 4.33 -21.05
C ALA A 73 1.77 4.27 -19.56
N ALA A 74 2.10 3.16 -18.89
CA ALA A 74 1.65 2.89 -17.54
C ALA A 74 2.21 3.88 -16.52
N ASN A 75 1.43 4.16 -15.48
CA ASN A 75 1.87 5.09 -14.44
C ASN A 75 1.19 4.82 -13.10
N VAL A 76 1.85 5.21 -12.01
CA VAL A 76 1.19 5.22 -10.71
C VAL A 76 0.34 6.48 -10.61
N GLU A 77 -0.91 6.30 -10.20
CA GLU A 77 -1.86 7.39 -10.02
C GLU A 77 -2.54 7.29 -8.65
N TYR A 78 -2.90 8.45 -8.10
CA TYR A 78 -3.81 8.54 -6.96
C TYR A 78 -5.06 9.33 -7.32
N TRP A 79 -6.17 9.00 -6.69
CA TRP A 79 -7.40 9.78 -6.79
C TRP A 79 -7.46 10.84 -5.70
N ASP A 80 -7.56 12.12 -6.07
CA ASP A 80 -7.63 13.23 -5.10
C ASP A 80 -9.04 13.55 -4.60
N GLY A 81 -10.04 12.80 -5.08
CA GLY A 81 -11.47 13.08 -4.85
C GLY A 81 -12.19 13.68 -6.07
N THR A 82 -11.44 14.19 -7.04
CA THR A 82 -11.96 14.88 -8.23
C THR A 82 -11.32 14.43 -9.54
N ALA A 83 -10.03 14.09 -9.51
CA ALA A 83 -9.27 13.68 -10.67
C ALA A 83 -8.21 12.64 -10.30
N TRP A 84 -7.83 11.84 -11.30
CA TRP A 84 -6.65 10.99 -11.22
C TRP A 84 -5.41 11.84 -11.40
N ILE A 85 -4.54 11.81 -10.39
CA ILE A 85 -3.29 12.55 -10.36
C ILE A 85 -2.15 11.56 -10.56
N SER A 86 -1.38 11.81 -11.60
CA SER A 86 -0.18 11.04 -11.91
C SER A 86 0.95 11.35 -10.91
N LEU A 87 1.48 10.31 -10.26
CA LEU A 87 2.60 10.39 -9.32
C LEU A 87 3.96 10.18 -9.98
N GLY A 88 3.96 9.63 -11.21
CA GLY A 88 5.13 9.63 -12.06
C GLY A 88 5.36 10.99 -12.72
N SER A 89 6.50 11.14 -13.37
CA SER A 89 6.79 12.34 -14.12
C SER A 89 5.78 12.58 -15.25
N LYS A 90 5.42 13.86 -15.47
CA LYS A 90 4.54 14.28 -16.58
C LYS A 90 5.22 14.20 -17.94
N LYS A 91 6.52 13.90 -18.01
CA LYS A 91 7.22 13.72 -19.29
C LYS A 91 6.74 12.45 -19.97
N ALA A 92 6.66 12.49 -21.30
CA ALA A 92 6.32 11.32 -22.10
C ALA A 92 7.39 10.22 -21.99
N SER A 93 8.67 10.60 -21.79
CA SER A 93 9.80 9.68 -21.60
C SER A 93 9.75 8.87 -20.31
N ASP A 94 8.94 9.29 -19.35
CA ASP A 94 8.95 8.74 -17.99
C ASP A 94 7.67 7.92 -17.75
N LYS A 95 7.07 7.43 -18.83
CA LYS A 95 5.97 6.46 -18.79
C LYS A 95 6.54 5.05 -18.67
N GLY A 96 5.81 4.18 -18.00
CA GLY A 96 6.21 2.79 -17.81
C GLY A 96 5.72 1.90 -18.96
N ASP A 97 6.41 0.77 -19.15
CA ASP A 97 5.94 -0.33 -19.97
C ASP A 97 5.69 -1.57 -19.10
N VAL A 98 4.42 -1.98 -19.03
CA VAL A 98 3.96 -3.15 -18.28
C VAL A 98 3.48 -4.28 -19.17
N THR A 99 3.73 -4.21 -20.48
CA THR A 99 3.27 -5.21 -21.47
C THR A 99 3.71 -6.62 -21.10
N ALA A 100 4.99 -6.79 -20.74
CA ALA A 100 5.53 -8.09 -20.34
C ALA A 100 4.99 -8.59 -18.99
N ALA A 101 4.64 -7.68 -18.07
CA ALA A 101 4.05 -8.03 -16.79
C ALA A 101 2.58 -8.46 -16.96
N LEU A 102 1.80 -7.71 -17.74
CA LEU A 102 0.39 -8.03 -18.04
C LEU A 102 0.24 -9.34 -18.81
N ALA A 103 1.18 -9.69 -19.68
CA ALA A 103 1.18 -10.96 -20.41
C ALA A 103 1.27 -12.20 -19.48
N LYS A 104 1.72 -12.01 -18.24
CA LYS A 104 1.81 -13.07 -17.21
C LYS A 104 0.62 -13.07 -16.25
N GLN A 105 -0.26 -12.07 -16.33
CA GLN A 105 -1.42 -11.94 -15.45
C GLN A 105 -2.61 -12.72 -16.05
N PRO A 106 -3.51 -13.28 -15.22
CA PRO A 106 -4.76 -13.84 -15.69
C PRO A 106 -5.58 -12.82 -16.48
N LEU A 107 -6.36 -13.31 -17.45
CA LEU A 107 -7.32 -12.53 -18.23
C LEU A 107 -8.75 -12.61 -17.64
N THR A 108 -8.95 -13.42 -16.61
CA THR A 108 -10.22 -13.51 -15.88
C THR A 108 -10.50 -12.20 -15.16
N SER A 109 -11.78 -11.80 -15.15
CA SER A 109 -12.22 -10.66 -14.35
C SER A 109 -12.05 -10.97 -12.86
N GLU A 110 -11.57 -9.98 -12.12
CA GLU A 110 -11.54 -10.02 -10.65
C GLU A 110 -12.97 -10.02 -10.10
N ASP A 111 -13.16 -10.59 -8.91
CA ASP A 111 -14.41 -10.48 -8.17
C ASP A 111 -14.58 -9.03 -7.69
N SER A 112 -15.58 -8.33 -8.22
CA SER A 112 -15.88 -6.93 -7.86
C SER A 112 -16.30 -6.74 -6.40
N THR A 113 -16.58 -7.83 -5.67
CA THR A 113 -16.95 -7.79 -4.25
C THR A 113 -15.79 -8.16 -3.33
N ALA A 114 -14.67 -8.64 -3.88
CA ALA A 114 -13.51 -9.02 -3.11
C ALA A 114 -12.84 -7.79 -2.49
N ARG A 115 -12.74 -7.81 -1.16
CA ARG A 115 -12.13 -6.73 -0.37
C ARG A 115 -11.47 -7.27 0.89
N ALA A 116 -10.37 -6.65 1.27
CA ALA A 116 -9.74 -6.79 2.57
C ALA A 116 -9.74 -5.44 3.28
N ILE A 117 -10.27 -5.39 4.50
CA ILE A 117 -10.28 -4.18 5.33
C ILE A 117 -9.32 -4.39 6.50
N ILE A 118 -8.39 -3.46 6.69
CA ILE A 118 -7.52 -3.41 7.87
C ILE A 118 -7.89 -2.16 8.67
N GLY A 119 -8.29 -2.35 9.93
CA GLY A 119 -8.70 -1.26 10.82
C GLY A 119 -10.12 -1.45 11.32
N ALA A 120 -11.06 -0.66 10.84
CA ALA A 120 -12.48 -0.80 11.17
C ALA A 120 -13.09 -2.13 10.65
N SER A 121 -14.27 -2.48 11.16
CA SER A 121 -15.01 -3.69 10.76
C SER A 121 -15.65 -3.59 9.39
N ASP A 122 -15.89 -2.38 8.91
CA ASP A 122 -16.52 -2.05 7.63
C ASP A 122 -15.91 -0.77 7.07
N SER A 123 -16.20 -0.49 5.80
CA SER A 123 -15.81 0.76 5.15
C SER A 123 -16.76 1.07 4.00
N PRO A 124 -17.12 2.35 3.77
CA PRO A 124 -17.81 2.78 2.56
C PRO A 124 -16.87 2.87 1.33
N ALA A 125 -15.56 2.77 1.51
CA ALA A 125 -14.59 2.84 0.42
C ALA A 125 -14.63 1.56 -0.44
N ASP A 126 -14.65 1.75 -1.75
CA ASP A 126 -14.60 0.67 -2.73
C ASP A 126 -13.15 0.41 -3.17
N GLY A 127 -12.57 -0.70 -2.73
CA GLY A 127 -11.20 -1.08 -3.02
C GLY A 127 -10.85 -2.49 -2.56
N VAL A 128 -9.90 -3.12 -3.25
CA VAL A 128 -9.45 -4.50 -2.94
C VAL A 128 -8.72 -4.58 -1.58
N LEU A 129 -8.00 -3.52 -1.21
CA LEU A 129 -7.40 -3.34 0.10
C LEU A 129 -7.78 -1.95 0.61
N VAL A 130 -8.51 -1.91 1.73
CA VAL A 130 -8.96 -0.70 2.39
C VAL A 130 -8.27 -0.59 3.74
N LEU A 131 -7.63 0.56 3.97
CA LEU A 131 -6.98 0.91 5.22
C LEU A 131 -7.89 1.90 5.96
N GLU A 132 -8.73 1.39 6.86
CA GLU A 132 -9.83 2.16 7.45
C GLU A 132 -9.50 2.55 8.89
N SER A 133 -9.07 3.80 9.11
CA SER A 133 -8.83 4.33 10.45
C SER A 133 -8.75 5.86 10.45
N ASP A 134 -9.38 6.48 11.46
CA ASP A 134 -9.28 7.93 11.70
C ASP A 134 -7.97 8.35 12.39
N THR A 135 -7.26 7.42 13.05
CA THR A 135 -6.14 7.75 13.94
C THR A 135 -4.86 6.98 13.64
N LYS A 136 -4.86 6.07 12.67
CA LYS A 136 -3.72 5.21 12.36
C LYS A 136 -3.42 5.21 10.87
N ALA A 137 -2.14 5.14 10.53
CA ALA A 137 -1.69 5.21 9.14
C ALA A 137 -0.88 3.99 8.70
N LEU A 138 -0.74 3.84 7.39
CA LEU A 138 0.23 2.95 6.77
C LEU A 138 1.65 3.46 7.00
N VAL A 139 2.54 2.60 7.47
CA VAL A 139 3.99 2.80 7.36
C VAL A 139 4.46 2.00 6.16
N LEU A 140 4.89 2.69 5.11
CA LEU A 140 5.35 2.05 3.88
C LEU A 140 6.61 1.22 4.10
N PRO A 141 6.86 0.19 3.27
CA PRO A 141 8.16 -0.46 3.22
C PRO A 141 9.27 0.58 2.97
N THR A 142 10.32 0.53 3.79
CA THR A 142 11.41 1.50 3.72
C THR A 142 12.67 0.93 3.09
N VAL A 143 13.38 1.75 2.31
CA VAL A 143 14.69 1.42 1.74
C VAL A 143 15.66 2.59 1.89
N ASP A 144 16.97 2.34 1.95
CA ASP A 144 17.96 3.43 1.93
C ASP A 144 18.12 4.03 0.52
N ASP A 145 18.02 3.16 -0.48
CA ASP A 145 18.26 3.48 -1.89
C ASP A 145 17.49 2.47 -2.76
N VAL A 146 16.72 3.00 -3.72
CA VAL A 146 15.94 2.18 -4.66
C VAL A 146 16.83 1.31 -5.56
N ASN A 147 18.10 1.69 -5.75
CA ASN A 147 19.06 0.89 -6.53
C ASN A 147 19.46 -0.41 -5.83
N LYS A 148 19.16 -0.56 -4.53
CA LYS A 148 19.37 -1.82 -3.79
C LYS A 148 18.25 -2.83 -4.00
N ILE A 149 17.16 -2.47 -4.66
CA ILE A 149 16.03 -3.36 -4.95
C ILE A 149 16.37 -4.14 -6.22
N PRO A 150 16.63 -5.45 -6.14
CA PRO A 150 16.88 -6.25 -7.33
C PRO A 150 15.58 -6.41 -8.13
N SER A 151 15.59 -6.03 -9.40
CA SER A 151 14.47 -6.23 -10.33
C SER A 151 13.11 -5.74 -9.79
N PRO A 152 12.92 -4.42 -9.58
CA PRO A 152 11.66 -3.89 -9.07
C PRO A 152 10.47 -4.24 -9.97
N ALA A 153 9.35 -4.61 -9.37
CA ALA A 153 8.10 -4.86 -10.09
C ALA A 153 7.43 -3.53 -10.45
N PRO A 154 6.82 -3.40 -11.65
CA PRO A 154 5.98 -2.25 -11.95
C PRO A 154 4.88 -2.07 -10.90
N GLY A 155 4.57 -0.81 -10.56
CA GLY A 155 3.65 -0.46 -9.47
C GLY A 155 4.25 -0.55 -8.07
N MET A 156 5.55 -0.85 -7.94
CA MET A 156 6.21 -0.88 -6.65
C MET A 156 6.29 0.53 -6.04
N MET A 157 5.90 0.63 -4.77
CA MET A 157 6.00 1.82 -3.94
C MET A 157 6.85 1.53 -2.70
N VAL A 158 7.78 2.44 -2.39
CA VAL A 158 8.63 2.41 -1.20
C VAL A 158 8.81 3.82 -0.66
N TYR A 159 9.12 3.93 0.63
CA TYR A 159 9.62 5.17 1.20
C TYR A 159 11.15 5.11 1.29
N VAL A 160 11.84 6.06 0.68
CA VAL A 160 13.30 6.14 0.83
C VAL A 160 13.60 6.82 2.16
N ASN A 161 14.13 6.05 3.11
CA ASN A 161 14.43 6.49 4.47
C ASN A 161 15.94 6.69 4.64
N LYS A 162 16.48 7.65 3.89
CA LYS A 162 17.90 8.03 3.98
C LYS A 162 17.98 9.50 4.36
N VAL A 163 18.74 9.78 5.42
CA VAL A 163 18.91 11.11 5.99
C VAL A 163 19.23 12.15 4.90
N GLY A 164 18.38 13.17 4.78
CA GLY A 164 18.51 14.27 3.81
C GLY A 164 18.01 13.95 2.41
N LEU A 165 17.45 12.76 2.18
CA LEU A 165 16.88 12.32 0.91
C LEU A 165 15.53 11.60 1.15
N GLU A 166 14.81 11.95 2.21
CA GLU A 166 13.54 11.35 2.56
C GLU A 166 12.48 11.67 1.49
N ARG A 167 11.92 10.64 0.86
CA ARG A 167 10.97 10.83 -0.25
C ARG A 167 10.20 9.56 -0.56
N LEU A 168 9.01 9.74 -1.08
CA LEU A 168 8.22 8.64 -1.63
C LEU A 168 8.74 8.28 -3.02
N ALA A 169 8.83 6.99 -3.32
CA ALA A 169 9.33 6.51 -4.60
C ALA A 169 8.43 5.45 -5.22
N PHE A 170 8.28 5.51 -6.54
CA PHE A 170 7.43 4.63 -7.33
C PHE A 170 8.20 4.10 -8.53
N TYR A 171 8.05 2.81 -8.84
CA TYR A 171 8.58 2.21 -10.05
C TYR A 171 7.44 1.89 -11.02
N ASN A 172 7.45 2.48 -12.21
CA ASN A 172 6.38 2.30 -13.20
C ASN A 172 6.62 1.13 -14.18
N GLY A 173 7.71 0.39 -14.00
CA GLY A 173 8.13 -0.69 -14.92
C GLY A 173 9.38 -0.35 -15.72
N GLN A 174 9.75 0.93 -15.82
CA GLN A 174 10.94 1.38 -16.53
C GLN A 174 11.82 2.31 -15.71
N THR A 175 11.23 3.25 -14.97
CA THR A 175 11.97 4.26 -14.20
C THR A 175 11.38 4.46 -12.81
N TRP A 176 12.24 4.93 -11.89
CA TRP A 176 11.82 5.40 -10.58
C TRP A 176 11.40 6.88 -10.65
N SER A 177 10.22 7.18 -10.12
CA SER A 177 9.75 8.55 -9.87
C SER A 177 9.81 8.84 -8.37
N PHE A 178 10.18 10.07 -8.02
CA PHE A 178 10.36 10.50 -6.64
C PHE A 178 9.49 11.70 -6.33
N LEU A 179 8.69 11.61 -5.27
CA LEU A 179 7.90 12.71 -4.74
C LEU A 179 8.55 13.18 -3.45
N ALA A 180 9.12 14.39 -3.50
CA ALA A 180 9.50 15.12 -2.30
C ALA A 180 8.26 15.87 -1.78
N PRO A 181 7.98 15.85 -0.48
CA PRO A 181 7.08 16.83 0.14
C PRO A 181 7.58 18.24 -0.25
N GLN A 182 6.68 19.11 -0.69
CA GLN A 182 6.99 20.54 -0.89
C GLN A 182 7.08 21.26 0.45
#